data_AF-A0AAX2QA03-F1
#
_entry.id   AF-A0AAX2QA03-F1
#
_cell.length_a   1.000
_cell.length_b   1.000
_cell.length_c   1.000
_cell.angle_alpha   90.00
_cell.angle_beta   90.00
_cell.angle_gamma   90.00
#
_symmetry.space_group_name_H-M   'P 1'
#
loop_
_entity.id
_entity.type
_entity.pdbx_description
1 polymer ?
#
loop_
_entity_poly.entity_id
_entity_poly.type
_entity_poly.pdbx_seq_one_letter_code
_entity_poly.pdbx_strand_id
1 'polypeptide(L)' 'MSVPNEPIPDQPPMPGPGWKPEPPIKEPEPDRLPDEAPVPNPDENDEPAKHTFET' A
#
# COMPACT_ATOMS: atom_id res chain seq x y z
N MET A 1 21.57 28.88 22.52
CA MET A 1 21.88 29.01 21.09
C MET A 1 20.65 29.60 20.40
N SER A 2 20.79 30.68 19.65
CA SER A 2 19.72 31.28 18.84
C SER A 2 19.69 30.63 17.46
N VAL A 3 18.52 30.14 17.04
CA VAL A 3 18.31 29.71 15.64
C VAL A 3 18.39 30.92 14.70
N PRO A 4 19.11 30.84 13.57
CA PRO A 4 19.11 31.91 12.57
C PRO A 4 17.70 32.10 12.02
N ASN A 5 17.24 33.35 11.98
CA ASN A 5 15.92 33.74 11.45
C ASN A 5 16.01 34.16 9.97
N GLU A 6 17.11 33.79 9.31
CA GLU A 6 17.34 34.08 7.91
C GLU A 6 16.65 33.02 7.04
N PRO A 7 15.89 33.42 6.01
CA PRO A 7 15.27 32.47 5.11
C PRO A 7 16.35 31.73 4.32
N ILE A 8 16.14 30.43 4.09
CA ILE A 8 17.03 29.60 3.27
C ILE A 8 16.98 30.15 1.82
N PRO A 9 18.12 30.53 1.22
CA PRO A 9 18.16 31.25 -0.06
C PRO A 9 17.45 30.55 -1.24
N ASP A 10 17.42 29.21 -1.23
CA ASP A 10 16.88 28.40 -2.32
C ASP A 10 15.50 27.79 -2.01
N GLN A 11 14.82 28.23 -0.95
CA GLN A 11 13.50 27.70 -0.64
C GLN A 11 12.47 28.27 -1.64
N PRO A 12 11.69 27.40 -2.32
CA PRO A 12 10.60 27.88 -3.16
C PRO A 12 9.61 28.70 -2.31
N PRO A 13 9.01 29.78 -2.88
CA PRO A 13 7.99 30.54 -2.18
C PRO A 13 6.83 29.61 -1.81
N MET A 14 6.26 29.81 -0.62
CA MET A 14 5.07 29.04 -0.23
C MET A 14 3.96 29.23 -1.28
N PRO A 15 3.20 28.17 -1.58
CA PRO A 15 2.13 28.26 -2.54
C PRO A 15 1.02 29.20 -2.04
N GLY A 16 0.29 29.82 -2.97
CA GLY A 16 -0.67 30.88 -2.65
C GLY A 16 -1.88 30.41 -1.81
N PRO A 17 -2.70 31.34 -1.28
CA PRO A 17 -3.80 31.07 -0.33
C PRO A 17 -4.93 30.14 -0.84
N GLY A 18 -4.88 29.70 -2.09
CA GLY A 18 -5.84 28.77 -2.70
C GLY A 18 -5.25 27.41 -3.06
N TRP A 19 -3.98 27.15 -2.68
CA TRP A 19 -3.34 25.88 -2.97
C TRP A 19 -3.98 24.75 -2.16
N LYS A 20 -4.39 23.71 -2.89
CA LYS A 20 -4.84 22.45 -2.31
C LYS A 20 -3.88 21.38 -2.85
N PRO A 21 -3.27 20.55 -1.99
CA PRO A 21 -2.56 19.40 -2.48
C PRO A 21 -3.53 18.54 -3.28
N GLU A 22 -3.05 17.99 -4.41
CA GLU A 22 -3.81 16.97 -5.10
C GLU A 22 -4.10 15.82 -4.12
N PRO A 23 -5.31 15.24 -4.14
CA PRO A 23 -5.59 14.06 -3.33
C PRO A 23 -4.49 13.02 -3.56
N PRO A 24 -4.06 12.30 -2.51
CA PRO A 24 -3.12 11.21 -2.68
C PRO A 24 -3.65 10.26 -3.76
N ILE A 25 -2.79 9.92 -4.72
CA ILE A 25 -3.12 8.84 -5.64
C ILE A 25 -3.32 7.55 -4.84
N LYS A 26 -4.26 6.70 -5.29
CA LYS A 26 -4.48 5.41 -4.62
C LYS A 26 -3.18 4.60 -4.66
N GLU A 27 -2.83 3.98 -3.54
CA GLU A 27 -1.73 3.02 -3.50
C GLU A 27 -2.02 1.88 -4.50
N PRO A 28 -1.00 1.37 -5.20
CA PRO A 28 -1.14 0.16 -6.01
C PRO A 28 -1.62 -1.01 -5.15
N GLU A 29 -2.38 -1.93 -5.74
CA GLU A 29 -2.70 -3.19 -5.07
C GLU A 29 -1.41 -4.01 -4.85
N PRO A 30 -1.28 -4.72 -3.71
CA PRO A 30 -0.11 -5.57 -3.47
C PRO A 30 -0.05 -6.75 -4.43
N ASP A 31 1.15 -7.14 -4.84
CA ASP A 31 1.39 -8.37 -5.58
C ASP A 31 1.12 -9.58 -4.67
N ARG A 32 -0.02 -10.25 -4.87
CA ARG A 32 -0.38 -11.41 -4.06
C ARG A 32 0.42 -12.63 -4.49
N LEU A 33 1.05 -13.29 -3.51
CA LEU A 33 1.67 -14.59 -3.73
C LEU A 33 0.59 -15.70 -3.80
N PRO A 34 0.89 -16.85 -4.44
CA PRO A 34 -0.05 -17.97 -4.52
C PRO A 34 -0.49 -18.52 -3.16
N ASP A 35 0.34 -18.42 -2.13
CA ASP A 35 0.07 -18.82 -0.74
C ASP A 35 -0.81 -17.83 0.03
N GLU A 36 -0.96 -16.59 -0.47
CA GLU A 36 -1.92 -15.61 0.06
C GLU A 36 -3.33 -15.77 -0.54
N ALA A 37 -3.50 -16.70 -1.49
CA ALA A 37 -4.82 -17.04 -1.98
C ALA A 37 -5.64 -17.67 -0.84
N PRO A 38 -6.88 -17.20 -0.60
CA PRO A 38 -7.71 -17.78 0.44
C PRO A 38 -7.97 -19.26 0.14
N VAL A 39 -7.72 -20.12 1.13
CA VAL A 39 -8.11 -21.53 1.04
C VAL A 39 -9.62 -21.61 1.31
N PRO A 40 -10.41 -22.25 0.43
CA PRO A 40 -11.85 -22.41 0.66
C PRO A 40 -12.09 -23.18 1.96
N ASN A 41 -13.17 -22.84 2.66
CA ASN A 41 -13.63 -23.63 3.80
C ASN A 41 -13.93 -25.07 3.36
N PRO A 42 -13.92 -26.05 4.30
CA PRO A 42 -14.20 -27.44 3.97
C PRO A 42 -15.58 -27.68 3.31
N ASP A 43 -16.56 -26.81 3.57
CA ASP A 43 -17.89 -26.83 2.96
C ASP A 43 -17.96 -26.14 1.59
N GLU A 44 -16.95 -25.35 1.22
CA GLU A 44 -16.86 -24.65 -0.07
C GLU A 44 -16.26 -25.55 -1.18
N ASN A 45 -15.85 -26.78 -0.85
CA ASN A 45 -15.38 -27.78 -1.81
C ASN A 45 -16.33 -29.00 -1.82
N ASP A 46 -17.01 -29.24 -2.95
CA ASP A 46 -17.87 -30.42 -3.15
C ASP A 46 -17.07 -31.74 -3.29
N GLU A 47 -15.82 -31.64 -3.75
CA GLU A 47 -14.95 -32.80 -3.91
C GLU A 47 -14.15 -33.07 -2.62
N PRO A 48 -14.04 -34.34 -2.17
CA PRO A 48 -13.16 -34.67 -1.05
C PRO A 48 -11.70 -34.35 -1.39
N ALA A 49 -10.93 -33.96 -0.37
CA ALA A 49 -9.50 -33.69 -0.52
C ALA A 49 -8.79 -34.89 -1.18
N LYS A 50 -8.18 -34.68 -2.34
CA LYS A 50 -7.42 -35.71 -3.07
C LYS A 50 -6.10 -35.92 -2.34
N HIS A 51 -6.07 -36.87 -1.40
CA HIS A 51 -4.82 -37.31 -0.79
C HIS A 51 -4.01 -38.11 -1.81
N THR A 52 -3.03 -37.47 -2.43
CA THR A 52 -1.96 -38.19 -3.13
C THR A 52 -1.07 -38.82 -2.08
N PHE A 53 -1.30 -40.10 -1.76
CA PHE A 53 -0.28 -40.91 -1.10
C PHE A 53 0.80 -41.18 -2.14
N GLU A 54 1.80 -40.31 -2.19
CA GLU A 54 3.01 -40.55 -2.98
C GLU A 54 3.76 -41.71 -2.29
N THR A 55 3.82 -42.85 -2.98
CA THR A 55 4.57 -44.07 -2.59
C THR A 55 5.83 -44.15 -3.42
#